data_AF-A0A8H7TSX2-F1
#
_entry.id   AF-A0A8H7TSX2-F1
#
_cell.length_a   1.000
_cell.length_b   1.000
_cell.length_c   1.000
_cell.angle_alpha   90.00
_cell.angle_beta   90.00
_cell.angle_gamma   90.00
#
_symmetry.space_group_name_H-M   'P 1'
#
loop_
_entity.id
_entity.type
_entity.pdbx_description
1 polymer ?
#
loop_
_entity_poly.entity_id
_entity_poly.type
_entity_poly.pdbx_seq_one_letter_code
_entity_poly.pdbx_strand_id
1 'polypeptide(L)'
;IANGMTQIYSSVGLPRFYSHAHFIEFPTEDIYSEGESSHGLATLAIYHVARTFENPEIQDFFMKAFDDVMRPVCKPKNIMWESAIYEGAREYWRINGLIPPSQGSETEKQWAEANRTVGEDEMLQAQPRP
;
A
#
# COMPACT_ATOMS: atom_id res chain seq x y z
N ILE A 1 6.25 -5.31 9.62
CA ILE A 1 5.95 -4.24 8.64
C ILE A 1 5.00 -4.74 7.55
N ALA A 2 5.43 -5.56 6.57
CA ALA A 2 4.58 -5.97 5.44
C ALA A 2 3.19 -6.52 5.85
N ASN A 3 3.16 -7.52 6.73
CA ASN A 3 1.89 -8.10 7.21
C ASN A 3 1.00 -7.07 7.93
N GLY A 4 1.61 -6.18 8.74
CA GLY A 4 0.89 -5.09 9.42
C GLY A 4 0.28 -4.11 8.43
N MET A 5 1.05 -3.67 7.42
CA MET A 5 0.53 -2.80 6.37
C MET A 5 -0.62 -3.46 5.60
N THR A 6 -0.48 -4.72 5.20
CA THR A 6 -1.57 -5.49 4.57
C THR A 6 -2.80 -5.55 5.46
N GLN A 7 -2.61 -5.69 6.78
CA GLN A 7 -3.70 -5.73 7.74
C GLN A 7 -4.48 -4.41 7.77
N ILE A 8 -3.81 -3.25 7.73
CA ILE A 8 -4.48 -1.94 7.67
C ILE A 8 -5.47 -1.90 6.51
N TYR A 9 -5.03 -2.24 5.30
CA TYR A 9 -5.87 -2.20 4.10
C TYR A 9 -6.99 -3.25 4.12
N SER A 10 -6.69 -4.47 4.56
CA SER A 10 -7.70 -5.53 4.63
C SER A 10 -8.77 -5.26 5.70
N SER A 11 -8.46 -4.48 6.74
CA SER A 11 -9.43 -4.12 7.77
C SER A 11 -10.56 -3.21 7.25
N VAL A 12 -10.31 -2.50 6.15
CA VAL A 12 -11.30 -1.69 5.43
C VAL A 12 -11.84 -2.39 4.17
N GLY A 13 -11.64 -3.70 4.07
CA GLY A 13 -12.23 -4.55 3.03
C GLY A 13 -11.47 -4.60 1.71
N LEU A 14 -10.25 -4.06 1.63
CA LEU A 14 -9.43 -4.24 0.43
C LEU A 14 -8.89 -5.69 0.34
N PRO A 15 -8.84 -6.28 -0.86
CA PRO A 15 -8.18 -7.57 -1.06
C PRO A 15 -6.73 -7.54 -0.58
N ARG A 16 -6.30 -8.56 0.18
CA ARG A 16 -4.95 -8.60 0.76
C ARG A 16 -3.87 -8.56 -0.32
N PHE A 17 -4.11 -9.21 -1.46
CA PHE A 17 -3.20 -9.23 -2.60
C PHE A 17 -3.02 -7.87 -3.30
N TYR A 18 -3.81 -6.84 -2.98
CA TYR A 18 -3.53 -5.47 -3.45
C TYR A 18 -2.33 -4.83 -2.74
N SER A 19 -1.94 -5.36 -1.57
CA SER A 19 -0.88 -4.80 -0.75
C SER A 19 0.47 -5.44 -1.08
N HIS A 20 1.36 -4.64 -1.65
CA HIS A 20 2.75 -5.02 -1.91
C HIS A 20 3.70 -4.22 -1.01
N ALA A 21 4.74 -4.87 -0.50
CA ALA A 21 5.81 -4.23 0.25
C ALA A 21 7.15 -4.74 -0.28
N HIS A 22 7.98 -3.84 -0.77
CA HIS A 22 9.33 -4.13 -1.23
C HIS A 22 10.32 -3.55 -0.23
N PHE A 23 11.29 -4.36 0.20
CA PHE A 23 12.37 -3.95 1.07
C PHE A 23 13.64 -3.91 0.24
N ILE A 24 14.21 -2.71 0.10
CA ILE A 24 15.43 -2.47 -0.66
C ILE A 24 16.47 -2.00 0.36
N GLU A 25 17.51 -2.79 0.53
CA GLU A 25 18.66 -2.43 1.35
C GLU A 25 19.64 -1.63 0.50
N PHE A 26 20.08 -0.49 1.01
CA PHE A 26 21.16 0.29 0.42
C PHE A 26 22.42 0.12 1.26
N PRO A 27 23.60 0.10 0.64
CA PRO A 27 24.86 0.23 1.34
C PRO A 27 24.86 1.48 2.23
N THR A 28 25.51 1.42 3.39
CA THR A 28 25.52 2.53 4.35
C THR A 28 26.14 3.80 3.78
N GLU A 29 27.11 3.63 2.88
CA GLU A 29 27.79 4.69 2.14
C GLU A 29 26.91 5.39 1.11
N ASP A 30 25.74 4.85 0.77
CA ASP A 30 24.80 5.44 -0.19
C ASP A 30 23.64 6.19 0.51
N ILE A 31 23.52 6.08 1.83
CA ILE A 31 22.48 6.73 2.63
C ILE A 31 23.06 7.91 3.39
N TYR A 32 22.62 9.12 3.04
CA TYR A 32 23.01 10.34 3.74
C TYR A 32 21.82 11.00 4.43
N SER A 33 21.99 11.37 5.70
CA SER A 33 21.04 12.16 6.47
C SER A 33 21.80 13.32 7.11
N GLU A 34 21.27 14.54 7.05
CA GLU A 34 21.95 15.75 7.52
C GLU A 34 23.33 16.00 6.86
N GLY A 35 23.58 15.37 5.71
CA GLY A 35 24.87 15.42 5.01
C GLY A 35 25.89 14.38 5.47
N GLU A 36 25.53 13.48 6.40
CA GLU A 36 26.40 12.43 6.93
C GLU A 36 25.86 11.02 6.63
N SER A 37 26.75 10.03 6.56
CA SER A 37 26.38 8.61 6.39
C SER A 37 25.44 8.15 7.52
N SER A 38 24.30 7.57 7.18
CA SER A 38 23.31 7.12 8.15
C SER A 38 23.31 5.59 8.30
N HIS A 39 23.53 5.11 9.52
CA HIS A 39 23.53 3.67 9.84
C HIS A 39 22.17 3.16 10.35
N GLY A 40 21.12 3.98 10.30
CA GLY A 40 19.85 3.67 10.96
C GLY A 40 18.67 4.45 10.42
N LEU A 41 18.57 4.61 9.09
CA LEU A 41 17.47 5.29 8.43
C LEU A 41 16.65 4.33 7.58
N ALA A 42 15.33 4.41 7.71
CA ALA A 42 14.37 3.80 6.79
C ALA A 42 13.45 4.88 6.19
N THR A 43 13.50 5.08 4.88
CA THR A 43 12.53 5.92 4.17
C THR A 43 11.44 5.05 3.56
N LEU A 44 10.18 5.50 3.64
CA LEU A 44 9.02 4.76 3.17
C LEU A 44 8.25 5.61 2.15
N ALA A 45 8.21 5.15 0.91
CA ALA A 45 7.31 5.68 -0.11
C ALA A 45 6.08 4.77 -0.20
N ILE A 46 4.91 5.30 0.16
CA ILE A 46 3.64 4.57 0.16
C ILE A 46 2.80 5.06 -1.00
N TYR A 47 2.45 4.18 -1.93
CA TYR A 47 1.62 4.53 -3.08
C TYR A 47 0.19 4.01 -2.89
N HIS A 48 -0.78 4.93 -2.87
CA HIS A 48 -2.20 4.63 -2.81
C HIS A 48 -2.83 4.84 -4.18
N VAL A 49 -3.55 3.82 -4.66
CA VAL A 49 -4.19 3.88 -5.99
C VAL A 49 -5.60 3.29 -5.96
N ALA A 50 -5.82 2.25 -5.15
CA ALA A 50 -7.14 1.64 -5.02
C ALA A 50 -8.17 2.60 -4.40
N ARG A 51 -7.74 3.40 -3.42
CA ARG A 51 -8.50 4.42 -2.68
C ARG A 51 -7.55 5.55 -2.29
N THR A 52 -8.07 6.77 -2.16
CA THR A 52 -7.38 7.95 -1.64
C THR A 52 -8.06 8.43 -0.34
N PHE A 53 -7.44 9.37 0.37
CA PHE A 53 -8.06 9.95 1.57
C PHE A 53 -9.13 10.98 1.17
N GLU A 54 -10.39 10.62 1.38
CA GLU A 54 -11.52 11.50 1.07
C GLU A 54 -11.70 12.64 2.07
N ASN A 55 -11.22 12.46 3.30
CA ASN A 55 -11.32 13.43 4.39
C ASN A 55 -10.21 13.24 5.44
N PRO A 56 -9.98 14.23 6.32
CA PRO A 56 -8.97 14.16 7.37
C PRO A 56 -9.17 13.02 8.36
N GLU A 57 -10.41 12.59 8.64
CA GLU A 57 -10.68 11.51 9.60
C GLU A 57 -10.14 10.16 9.10
N ILE A 58 -10.28 9.87 7.81
CA ILE A 58 -9.72 8.66 7.18
C ILE A 58 -8.20 8.74 7.16
N GLN A 59 -7.63 9.91 6.85
CA GLN A 59 -6.19 10.12 6.89
C GLN A 59 -5.64 9.87 8.31
N ASP A 60 -6.26 10.45 9.33
CA ASP A 60 -5.86 10.26 10.73
C ASP A 60 -5.94 8.81 11.18
N PHE A 61 -6.99 8.10 10.76
CA PHE A 61 -7.11 6.66 11.02
C PHE A 61 -5.93 5.89 10.41
N PHE A 62 -5.61 6.16 9.14
CA PHE A 62 -4.50 5.50 8.46
C PHE A 62 -3.16 5.81 9.13
N MET A 63 -2.88 7.09 9.44
CA MET A 63 -1.61 7.51 10.03
C MET A 63 -1.40 6.89 11.42
N LYS A 64 -2.45 6.78 12.24
CA LYS A 64 -2.39 6.08 13.53
C LYS A 64 -2.09 4.59 13.35
N ALA A 65 -2.80 3.92 12.44
CA ALA A 65 -2.58 2.50 12.18
C ALA A 65 -1.18 2.23 11.59
N PHE A 66 -0.67 3.13 10.75
CA PHE A 66 0.70 3.09 10.26
C PHE A 66 1.72 3.21 11.40
N ASP A 67 1.53 4.17 12.31
CA ASP A 67 2.38 4.35 13.48
C ASP A 67 2.40 3.10 14.38
N ASP A 68 1.24 2.45 14.56
CA ASP A 68 1.11 1.20 15.32
C ASP A 68 1.86 0.03 14.67
N VAL A 69 2.06 0.07 13.34
CA VAL A 69 2.87 -0.93 12.62
C VAL A 69 4.36 -0.63 12.68
N MET A 70 4.75 0.64 12.54
CA MET A 70 6.16 1.03 12.39
C MET A 70 6.89 1.19 13.71
N ARG A 71 6.27 1.87 14.69
CA ARG A 71 6.91 2.20 15.97
C ARG A 71 7.44 0.96 16.71
N PRO A 72 6.68 -0.15 16.83
CA PRO A 72 7.17 -1.33 17.52
C PRO A 72 8.37 -2.00 16.84
N VAL A 73 8.59 -1.74 15.55
CA VAL A 73 9.71 -2.32 14.79
C VAL A 73 10.93 -1.40 14.80
N CYS A 74 10.76 -0.12 14.47
CA CYS A 74 11.86 0.81 14.29
C CYS A 74 12.42 1.34 15.62
N LYS A 75 11.54 1.70 16.57
CA LYS A 75 11.98 2.34 17.82
C LYS A 75 12.94 1.44 18.62
N PRO A 76 12.64 0.16 18.92
CA PRO A 76 13.55 -0.67 19.71
C PRO A 76 14.93 -0.88 19.07
N LYS A 77 15.03 -0.65 17.75
CA LYS A 77 16.26 -0.77 16.97
C LYS A 77 17.00 0.57 16.79
N ASN A 78 16.50 1.66 17.37
CA ASN A 78 16.99 3.03 17.14
C ASN A 78 17.09 3.39 15.65
N ILE A 79 16.18 2.87 14.85
CA ILE A 79 16.04 3.26 13.44
C ILE A 79 15.21 4.54 13.41
N MET A 80 15.71 5.59 12.79
CA MET A 80 14.92 6.72 12.32
C MET A 80 14.09 6.29 11.11
N TRP A 81 12.83 6.69 11.05
CA TRP A 81 12.00 6.43 9.87
C TRP A 81 11.26 7.68 9.44
N GLU A 82 11.10 7.80 8.13
CA GLU A 82 10.34 8.86 7.48
C GLU A 82 9.43 8.24 6.43
N SER A 83 8.20 8.73 6.30
CA SER A 83 7.22 8.22 5.34
C SER A 83 6.55 9.35 4.57
N ALA A 84 6.33 9.12 3.28
CA ALA A 84 5.50 9.94 2.42
C ALA A 84 4.46 9.09 1.70
N ILE A 85 3.24 9.62 1.56
CA ILE A 85 2.14 8.99 0.84
C ILE A 85 1.95 9.71 -0.50
N TYR A 86 1.85 8.94 -1.57
CA TYR A 86 1.64 9.41 -2.92
C TYR A 86 0.36 8.78 -3.46
N GLU A 87 -0.58 9.61 -3.89
CA GLU A 87 -1.85 9.16 -4.44
C GLU A 87 -1.82 9.17 -5.97
N GLY A 88 -2.12 8.03 -6.57
CA GLY A 88 -2.13 7.82 -8.01
C GLY A 88 -3.54 7.74 -8.58
N ALA A 89 -3.67 8.09 -9.86
CA ALA A 89 -4.95 8.06 -10.56
C ALA A 89 -5.37 6.62 -10.90
N ARG A 90 -6.58 6.23 -10.50
CA ARG A 90 -7.07 4.84 -10.60
C ARG A 90 -7.25 4.38 -12.04
N GLU A 91 -7.53 5.28 -12.98
CA GLU A 91 -7.75 5.00 -14.40
C GLU A 91 -6.52 4.39 -15.11
N TYR A 92 -5.32 4.59 -14.56
CA TYR A 92 -4.06 4.03 -15.08
C TYR A 92 -3.66 2.71 -14.41
N TRP A 93 -4.41 2.28 -13.40
CA TRP A 93 -4.07 1.09 -12.64
C TRP A 93 -4.68 -0.18 -13.22
N ARG A 94 -3.87 -1.23 -13.34
CA ARG A 94 -4.29 -2.55 -13.80
C ARG A 94 -3.75 -3.65 -12.90
N ILE A 95 -4.50 -4.74 -12.78
CA ILE A 95 -4.08 -6.00 -12.17
C ILE A 95 -4.30 -7.09 -13.20
N ASN A 96 -3.26 -7.84 -13.57
CA ASN A 96 -3.30 -8.83 -14.66
C ASN A 96 -3.87 -8.24 -15.98
N GLY A 97 -3.65 -6.94 -16.23
CA GLY A 97 -4.21 -6.23 -17.38
C GLY A 97 -5.68 -5.82 -17.26
N LEU A 98 -6.36 -6.14 -16.16
CA LEU A 98 -7.76 -5.77 -15.89
C LEU A 98 -7.85 -4.42 -15.18
N ILE A 99 -8.89 -3.66 -15.49
CA ILE A 99 -9.36 -2.55 -14.64
C ILE A 99 -9.90 -3.17 -13.34
N PRO A 100 -9.33 -2.86 -12.16
CA PRO A 100 -9.81 -3.46 -10.93
C PRO A 100 -11.25 -3.04 -10.61
N PRO A 101 -12.06 -3.90 -9.96
CA PRO A 101 -13.47 -3.62 -9.66
C PRO A 101 -13.67 -2.32 -8.88
N SER A 102 -14.79 -1.62 -9.12
CA SER A 102 -15.13 -0.41 -8.37
C SER A 102 -15.11 -0.64 -6.87
N GLN A 103 -14.69 0.38 -6.12
CA GLN A 103 -14.62 0.35 -4.66
C GLN A 103 -15.97 -0.06 -4.05
N GLY A 104 -15.93 -1.03 -3.14
CA GLY A 104 -17.11 -1.55 -2.43
C GLY A 104 -18.06 -2.40 -3.27
N SER A 105 -17.75 -2.62 -4.56
CA SER A 105 -18.56 -3.49 -5.43
C SER A 105 -18.56 -4.93 -4.94
N GLU A 106 -19.57 -5.69 -5.34
CA GLU A 106 -19.66 -7.11 -5.00
C GLU A 106 -18.47 -7.91 -5.54
N THR A 107 -17.99 -7.54 -6.73
CA THR A 107 -16.78 -8.14 -7.33
C THR A 107 -15.52 -7.82 -6.51
N GLU A 108 -15.37 -6.61 -5.95
CA GLU A 108 -14.23 -6.30 -5.05
C GLU A 108 -14.26 -7.19 -3.81
N LYS A 109 -15.44 -7.44 -3.22
CA LYS A 109 -15.59 -8.34 -2.07
C LYS A 109 -15.26 -9.78 -2.43
N GLN A 110 -15.70 -10.27 -3.59
CA GLN A 110 -15.35 -11.61 -4.09
C GLN A 110 -13.83 -11.75 -4.27
N TRP A 111 -13.17 -10.73 -4.82
CA TRP A 111 -11.71 -10.69 -4.93
C TRP A 111 -11.04 -10.69 -3.55
N ALA A 112 -11.61 -9.98 -2.57
CA ALA A 112 -11.08 -9.92 -1.22
C ALA A 112 -11.19 -11.27 -0.50
N GLU A 113 -12.35 -11.93 -0.60
CA GLU A 113 -12.60 -13.25 -0.01
C GLU A 113 -11.73 -14.34 -0.64
N ALA A 114 -11.63 -14.37 -1.97
CA ALA A 114 -10.80 -15.33 -2.68
C ALA A 114 -9.29 -15.01 -2.58
N ASN A 115 -8.95 -13.78 -2.17
CA ASN A 115 -7.59 -13.23 -2.18
C ASN A 115 -6.85 -13.41 -3.52
N ARG A 116 -7.59 -13.23 -4.61
CA ARG A 116 -7.08 -13.27 -6.00
C ARG A 116 -8.11 -12.61 -6.92
N THR A 117 -7.70 -12.38 -8.15
CA THR A 117 -8.60 -12.07 -9.26
C THR A 117 -9.57 -13.24 -9.51
N VAL A 118 -10.85 -12.93 -9.68
CA VAL A 118 -11.93 -13.87 -9.99
C VAL A 118 -12.66 -13.38 -11.25
N GLY A 119 -12.93 -14.29 -12.18
CA GLY A 119 -13.65 -14.00 -13.43
C GLY A 119 -12.84 -13.16 -14.43
N GLU A 120 -11.53 -13.43 -14.55
CA GLU A 120 -10.62 -12.60 -15.36
C GLU A 120 -11.05 -12.52 -16.82
N ASP A 121 -11.43 -13.65 -17.43
CA ASP A 121 -11.84 -13.70 -18.84
C ASP A 121 -13.15 -12.93 -19.08
N GLU A 122 -14.14 -13.10 -18.21
CA GLU A 122 -15.41 -12.37 -18.33
C GLU A 122 -15.22 -10.88 -18.11
N MET A 123 -14.40 -10.48 -17.13
CA MET A 123 -14.07 -9.09 -16.88
C MET A 123 -13.33 -8.46 -18.06
N LEU A 124 -12.35 -9.17 -18.64
CA LEU A 124 -11.60 -8.69 -19.79
C LEU A 124 -12.50 -8.42 -20.99
N GLN A 125 -13.52 -9.26 -21.21
CA GLN A 125 -14.49 -9.09 -22.28
C GLN A 125 -15.46 -7.93 -22.04
N ALA A 126 -15.86 -7.71 -20.78
CA ALA A 126 -16.83 -6.69 -20.41
C ALA A 126 -16.24 -5.27 -20.32
N GLN A 127 -14.94 -5.14 -20.12
CA GLN A 127 -14.30 -3.85 -19.90
C GLN A 127 -14.05 -3.10 -21.23
N PRO A 128 -14.26 -1.77 -21.24
CA PRO A 128 -13.83 -0.96 -22.37
C PRO A 128 -12.30 -1.02 -22.45
N ARG A 129 -11.79 -1.56 -23.56
CA ARG A 129 -10.36 -1.51 -23.87
C ARG A 129 -10.08 -0.27 -24.72
N PRO A 130 -9.05 0.53 -24.40
CA PRO A 130 -8.51 1.48 -25.37
C PRO A 130 -7.99 0.74 -26.62
#